data_AF-W7UHV7-F1
#
_entry.id   AF-W7UHV7-F1
#
_cell.length_a   1.000
_cell.length_b   1.000
_cell.length_c   1.000
_cell.angle_alpha   90.00
_cell.angle_beta   90.00
_cell.angle_gamma   90.00
#
_symmetry.space_group_name_H-M   'P 1'
#
loop_
_entity.id
_entity.type
_entity.pdbx_description
1 polymer ?
#
loop_
_entity_poly.entity_id
_entity_poly.type
_entity_poly.pdbx_seq_one_letter_code
_entity_poly.pdbx_strand_id
1 'polypeptide(L)'
;MSGPYVTYWENKYPEEVSGVIFNNSISSANEEMPEEGLPKFMRDAAVTIGTFANNTGWTTVKNALFAEEYDEYGEYSKDALAFEKASVPNYGEVRNYNVNMRTAWDSIQANDIPKVYITNDYETLEDAREYLMFLYGEVDEELAQELFEESQSEEHKEHRKKISEYCKSLGNCEEVNIPASHEISDQKPEEFVKEIEKLIDRIK
;
A
#
# COMPACT_ATOMS: atom_id res chain seq x y z
N MET A 1 -1.66 -6.37 -1.06
CA MET A 1 -1.24 -7.35 -0.04
C MET A 1 0.25 -7.12 0.20
N SER A 2 0.63 -6.94 1.45
CA SER A 2 1.81 -6.18 1.89
C SER A 2 2.93 -7.08 2.43
N GLY A 3 4.02 -6.47 2.90
CA GLY A 3 5.20 -7.11 3.49
C GLY A 3 4.90 -8.19 4.54
N PRO A 4 3.99 -8.00 5.52
CA PRO A 4 3.65 -9.05 6.47
C PRO A 4 3.18 -10.36 5.82
N TYR A 5 2.49 -10.27 4.67
CA TYR A 5 2.08 -11.46 3.92
C TYR A 5 3.28 -12.17 3.28
N VAL A 6 4.27 -11.43 2.78
CA VAL A 6 5.53 -12.01 2.28
C VAL A 6 6.30 -12.67 3.43
N THR A 7 6.35 -12.02 4.60
CA THR A 7 6.98 -12.57 5.81
C THR A 7 6.38 -13.89 6.26
N TYR A 8 5.06 -14.06 6.12
CA TYR A 8 4.41 -15.36 6.39
C TYR A 8 5.01 -16.49 5.53
N TRP A 9 5.25 -16.25 4.24
CA TRP A 9 5.75 -17.27 3.33
C TRP A 9 7.22 -17.60 3.56
N GLU A 10 8.08 -16.61 3.78
CA GLU A 10 9.49 -16.88 4.11
C GLU A 10 9.66 -17.62 5.45
N ASN A 11 8.81 -17.34 6.44
CA ASN A 11 8.87 -18.06 7.72
C ASN A 11 8.35 -19.50 7.59
N LYS A 12 7.43 -19.75 6.65
CA LYS A 12 6.83 -21.07 6.46
C LYS A 12 7.68 -22.00 5.59
N TYR A 13 8.43 -21.44 4.64
CA TYR A 13 9.29 -22.18 3.72
C TYR A 13 10.69 -21.55 3.66
N PRO A 14 11.41 -21.44 4.79
CA PRO A 14 12.70 -20.75 4.85
C PRO A 14 13.78 -21.39 3.97
N GLU A 15 13.66 -22.68 3.67
CA GLU A 15 14.54 -23.41 2.77
C GLU A 15 14.34 -23.08 1.28
N GLU A 16 13.20 -22.48 0.91
CA GLU A 16 12.87 -22.10 -0.47
C GLU A 16 13.22 -20.63 -0.77
N VAL A 17 13.52 -19.83 0.26
CA VAL A 17 13.72 -18.39 0.16
C VAL A 17 15.16 -18.02 0.55
N SER A 18 15.90 -17.45 -0.38
CA SER A 18 17.31 -17.06 -0.16
C SER A 18 17.48 -15.58 0.21
N GLY A 19 16.48 -14.73 -0.07
CA GLY A 19 16.47 -13.32 0.30
C GLY A 19 15.13 -12.66 0.00
N VAL A 20 14.82 -11.55 0.66
CA VAL A 20 13.53 -10.84 0.51
C VAL A 20 13.72 -9.34 0.32
N ILE A 21 12.95 -8.78 -0.61
CA ILE A 21 12.88 -7.33 -0.87
C ILE A 21 11.47 -6.87 -0.53
N PHE A 22 11.37 -5.90 0.37
CA PHE A 22 10.13 -5.15 0.61
C PHE A 22 10.28 -3.79 -0.04
N ASN A 23 9.54 -3.53 -1.13
CA ASN A 23 9.47 -2.20 -1.73
C ASN A 23 8.23 -1.48 -1.19
N ASN A 24 8.43 -0.48 -0.34
CA ASN A 24 7.43 0.36 0.32
C ASN A 24 6.10 -0.34 0.64
N SER A 25 6.18 -1.55 1.19
CA SER A 25 5.03 -2.44 1.34
C SER A 25 4.89 -2.87 2.77
N ILE A 26 4.36 -1.98 3.61
CA ILE A 26 3.77 -2.37 4.88
C ILE A 26 2.30 -2.00 4.88
N SER A 27 1.45 -2.92 5.32
CA SER A 27 0.05 -2.59 5.60
C SER A 27 -0.30 -3.24 6.92
N SER A 28 -0.87 -2.45 7.81
CA SER A 28 -1.49 -2.95 9.04
C SER A 28 -2.87 -3.53 8.72
N ALA A 29 -3.32 -4.45 9.56
CA ALA A 29 -4.74 -4.75 9.62
C ALA A 29 -5.49 -3.49 10.04
N ASN A 30 -6.67 -3.26 9.47
CA ASN A 30 -7.52 -2.17 9.94
C ASN A 30 -7.93 -2.44 11.41
N GLU A 31 -8.18 -1.37 12.16
CA GLU A 31 -8.86 -1.50 13.45
C GLU A 31 -10.15 -2.30 13.29
N GLU A 32 -10.39 -3.22 14.22
CA GLU A 32 -11.64 -3.97 14.19
C GLU A 32 -12.78 -3.00 14.42
N MET A 33 -13.67 -2.90 13.42
CA MET A 33 -14.91 -2.17 13.63
C MET A 33 -15.67 -2.83 14.79
N PRO A 34 -16.19 -2.06 15.75
CA PRO A 34 -16.94 -2.59 16.87
C PRO A 34 -18.06 -3.53 16.41
N GLU A 35 -18.16 -4.70 17.05
CA GLU A 35 -19.21 -5.69 16.77
C GLU A 35 -20.52 -5.40 17.52
N GLU A 36 -20.58 -4.30 18.26
CA GLU A 36 -21.77 -3.87 19.01
C GLU A 36 -21.97 -2.35 18.93
N GLY A 37 -23.19 -1.93 19.28
CA GLY A 37 -23.53 -0.52 19.41
C GLY A 37 -23.77 0.24 18.09
N LEU A 38 -23.75 1.57 18.20
CA LEU A 38 -24.03 2.48 17.09
C LEU A 38 -23.11 2.29 15.88
N PRO A 39 -21.80 2.03 16.02
CA PRO A 39 -20.91 1.78 14.88
C PRO A 39 -21.34 0.57 14.04
N LYS A 40 -21.68 -0.56 14.67
CA LYS A 40 -22.20 -1.75 13.98
C LYS A 40 -23.52 -1.43 13.26
N PHE A 41 -24.44 -0.73 13.92
CA PHE A 41 -25.72 -0.36 13.30
C PHE A 41 -25.53 0.51 12.05
N MET A 42 -24.69 1.55 12.15
CA MET A 42 -24.40 2.45 11.03
C MET A 42 -23.75 1.71 9.87
N ARG A 43 -22.82 0.79 10.17
CA ARG A 43 -22.21 -0.10 9.18
C ARG A 43 -23.25 -1.00 8.52
N ASP A 44 -24.06 -1.73 9.29
CA ASP A 44 -25.05 -2.68 8.78
C ASP A 44 -26.10 -1.93 7.92
N ALA A 45 -26.47 -0.71 8.29
CA ALA A 45 -27.32 0.17 7.51
C ALA A 45 -26.64 0.60 6.19
N ALA A 46 -25.38 1.03 6.22
CA ALA A 46 -24.61 1.40 5.04
C ALA A 46 -24.44 0.21 4.07
N VAL A 47 -24.15 -1.00 4.58
CA VAL A 47 -24.07 -2.25 3.82
C VAL A 47 -25.40 -2.53 3.12
N THR A 48 -26.50 -2.43 3.86
CA THR A 48 -27.85 -2.72 3.35
C THR A 48 -28.24 -1.73 2.27
N ILE A 49 -27.99 -0.44 2.49
CA ILE A 49 -28.26 0.62 1.51
C ILE A 49 -27.38 0.45 0.27
N GLY A 50 -26.08 0.18 0.44
CA GLY A 50 -25.15 -0.06 -0.66
C GLY A 50 -25.53 -1.29 -1.49
N THR A 51 -25.91 -2.38 -0.83
CA THR A 51 -26.36 -3.61 -1.49
C THR A 51 -27.66 -3.39 -2.24
N PHE A 52 -28.62 -2.66 -1.66
CA PHE A 52 -29.84 -2.27 -2.35
C PHE A 52 -29.55 -1.38 -3.58
N ALA A 53 -28.70 -0.35 -3.42
CA ALA A 53 -28.33 0.56 -4.50
C ALA A 53 -27.61 -0.18 -5.65
N ASN A 54 -26.76 -1.15 -5.32
CA ASN A 54 -26.09 -1.98 -6.32
C ASN A 54 -27.07 -2.95 -7.02
N ASN A 55 -27.89 -3.67 -6.26
CA ASN A 55 -28.85 -4.65 -6.82
C ASN A 55 -29.94 -3.98 -7.68
N THR A 56 -30.27 -2.72 -7.40
CA THR A 56 -31.24 -1.94 -8.18
C THR A 56 -30.60 -1.20 -9.36
N GLY A 57 -29.27 -1.22 -9.50
CA GLY A 57 -28.54 -0.45 -10.51
C GLY A 57 -28.53 1.05 -10.25
N TRP A 58 -29.02 1.52 -9.09
CA TRP A 58 -29.01 2.94 -8.70
C TRP A 58 -27.59 3.51 -8.68
N THR A 59 -26.61 2.75 -8.18
CA THR A 59 -25.21 3.16 -8.17
C THR A 59 -24.66 3.37 -9.58
N THR A 60 -25.07 2.52 -10.54
CA THR A 60 -24.72 2.68 -11.96
C THR A 60 -25.33 3.94 -12.55
N VAL A 61 -26.62 4.22 -12.27
CA VAL A 61 -27.28 5.43 -12.76
C VAL A 61 -26.61 6.67 -12.15
N LYS A 62 -26.32 6.66 -10.85
CA LYS A 62 -25.59 7.74 -10.18
C LYS A 62 -24.23 7.97 -10.82
N ASN A 63 -23.40 6.93 -10.94
CA ASN A 63 -22.05 7.07 -11.49
C ASN A 63 -22.10 7.47 -12.97
N ALA A 64 -23.08 7.01 -13.76
CA ALA A 64 -23.23 7.45 -15.16
C ALA A 64 -23.68 8.92 -15.29
N LEU A 65 -24.44 9.44 -14.32
CA LEU A 65 -24.92 10.83 -14.31
C LEU A 65 -23.90 11.82 -13.74
N PHE A 66 -22.98 11.34 -12.88
CA PHE A 66 -22.04 12.18 -12.13
C PHE A 66 -20.57 11.80 -12.33
N ALA A 67 -20.24 10.85 -13.21
CA ALA A 67 -18.87 10.67 -13.66
C ALA A 67 -18.47 11.91 -14.44
N GLU A 68 -17.49 12.65 -13.92
CA GLU A 68 -16.81 13.69 -14.67
C GLU A 68 -16.18 13.04 -15.92
N GLU A 69 -16.28 13.72 -17.06
CA GLU A 69 -15.69 13.29 -18.33
C GLU A 69 -14.16 13.26 -18.21
N TYR A 70 -13.62 12.20 -17.60
CA TYR A 70 -12.20 11.89 -17.71
C TYR A 70 -11.96 11.29 -19.10
N ASP A 71 -11.06 11.96 -19.82
CA ASP A 71 -10.70 11.86 -21.24
C ASP A 71 -10.35 10.44 -21.75
N GLU A 72 -10.45 10.28 -23.08
CA GLU A 72 -10.10 9.19 -24.03
C GLU A 72 -10.49 7.72 -23.73
N TYR A 73 -10.73 7.35 -22.46
CA TYR A 73 -11.10 6.00 -22.03
C TYR A 73 -12.52 5.92 -21.47
N GLY A 74 -13.34 6.98 -21.60
CA GLY A 74 -14.67 7.07 -21.01
C GLY A 74 -15.64 5.92 -21.38
N GLU A 75 -15.48 5.26 -22.52
CA GLU A 75 -16.23 4.04 -22.86
C GLU A 75 -15.70 2.81 -22.10
N TYR A 76 -14.38 2.63 -22.00
CA TYR A 76 -13.77 1.56 -21.20
C TYR A 76 -14.05 1.72 -19.70
N SER A 77 -14.07 2.94 -19.17
CA SER A 77 -14.41 3.22 -17.78
C SER A 77 -15.87 2.89 -17.48
N LYS A 78 -16.79 3.17 -18.41
CA LYS A 78 -18.21 2.79 -18.30
C LYS A 78 -18.41 1.27 -18.36
N ASP A 79 -17.65 0.59 -19.21
CA ASP A 79 -17.68 -0.88 -19.31
C ASP A 79 -17.00 -1.56 -18.12
N ALA A 80 -15.91 -1.01 -17.60
CA ALA A 80 -15.25 -1.46 -16.38
C ALA A 80 -16.17 -1.27 -15.15
N LEU A 81 -16.83 -0.11 -15.02
CA LEU A 81 -17.91 0.12 -14.05
C LEU A 81 -19.10 -0.82 -14.25
N ALA A 82 -19.34 -1.29 -15.48
CA ALA A 82 -20.34 -2.31 -15.77
C ALA A 82 -19.88 -3.74 -15.44
N PHE A 83 -18.59 -4.02 -15.46
CA PHE A 83 -18.00 -5.30 -14.99
C PHE A 83 -17.87 -5.34 -13.46
N GLU A 84 -17.56 -4.21 -12.84
CA GLU A 84 -17.55 -4.00 -11.39
C GLU A 84 -18.96 -4.26 -10.77
N LYS A 85 -20.03 -4.24 -11.59
CA LYS A 85 -21.39 -4.67 -11.22
C LYS A 85 -21.48 -6.10 -10.66
N ALA A 86 -20.45 -6.93 -10.83
CA ALA A 86 -20.38 -8.28 -10.24
C ALA A 86 -19.64 -8.32 -8.90
N SER A 87 -18.82 -7.31 -8.58
CA SER A 87 -18.13 -7.22 -7.30
C SER A 87 -18.95 -6.35 -6.35
N VAL A 88 -19.83 -6.98 -5.59
CA VAL A 88 -20.18 -6.46 -4.26
C VAL A 88 -18.84 -6.17 -3.58
N PRO A 89 -18.56 -4.98 -3.01
CA PRO A 89 -17.38 -4.83 -2.18
C PRO A 89 -17.51 -5.89 -1.10
N ASN A 90 -16.68 -6.92 -1.25
CA ASN A 90 -16.94 -8.20 -0.64
C ASN A 90 -16.59 -7.94 0.83
N TYR A 91 -17.58 -7.66 1.68
CA TYR A 91 -17.34 -7.54 3.12
C TYR A 91 -16.65 -8.80 3.65
N GLY A 92 -16.89 -9.95 2.97
CA GLY A 92 -16.08 -11.15 3.09
C GLY A 92 -14.60 -10.93 2.77
N GLU A 93 -14.24 -10.30 1.64
CA GLU A 93 -12.85 -9.96 1.31
C GLU A 93 -12.22 -8.97 2.28
N VAL A 94 -12.92 -7.91 2.72
CA VAL A 94 -12.37 -6.95 3.70
C VAL A 94 -12.17 -7.62 5.07
N ARG A 95 -13.12 -8.44 5.50
CA ARG A 95 -12.99 -9.24 6.73
C ARG A 95 -11.85 -10.25 6.60
N ASN A 96 -11.79 -10.98 5.49
CA ASN A 96 -10.74 -11.95 5.22
C ASN A 96 -9.38 -11.25 5.11
N TYR A 97 -9.31 -10.05 4.53
CA TYR A 97 -8.11 -9.22 4.49
C TYR A 97 -7.63 -8.90 5.91
N ASN A 98 -8.51 -8.43 6.80
CA ASN A 98 -8.12 -8.14 8.18
C ASN A 98 -7.69 -9.40 8.95
N VAL A 99 -8.42 -10.51 8.81
CA VAL A 99 -8.04 -11.79 9.46
C VAL A 99 -6.71 -12.29 8.92
N ASN A 100 -6.52 -12.28 7.61
CA ASN A 100 -5.28 -12.71 6.96
C ASN A 100 -4.12 -11.80 7.37
N MET A 101 -4.35 -10.49 7.47
CA MET A 101 -3.29 -9.55 7.85
C MET A 101 -2.90 -9.71 9.31
N ARG A 102 -3.85 -9.89 10.22
CA ARG A 102 -3.54 -10.21 11.62
C ARG A 102 -2.80 -11.52 11.75
N THR A 103 -3.27 -12.57 11.06
CA THR A 103 -2.60 -13.87 11.04
C THR A 103 -1.16 -13.74 10.54
N ALA A 104 -0.93 -12.94 9.49
CA ALA A 104 0.39 -12.66 8.96
C ALA A 104 1.26 -11.89 9.98
N TRP A 105 0.73 -10.83 10.58
CA TRP A 105 1.41 -10.05 11.64
C TRP A 105 1.76 -10.91 12.87
N ASP A 106 0.84 -11.73 13.36
CA ASP A 106 1.03 -12.61 14.50
C ASP A 106 2.02 -13.75 14.20
N SER A 107 2.21 -14.08 12.92
CA SER A 107 3.16 -15.09 12.46
C SER A 107 4.58 -14.57 12.24
N ILE A 108 4.82 -13.26 12.41
CA ILE A 108 6.14 -12.68 12.24
C ILE A 108 7.09 -13.27 13.28
N GLN A 109 8.13 -13.92 12.78
CA GLN A 109 9.22 -14.46 13.55
C GLN A 109 10.54 -13.99 12.93
N ALA A 110 11.51 -13.68 13.78
CA ALA A 110 12.84 -13.33 13.32
C ALA A 110 13.53 -14.54 12.70
N ASN A 111 14.17 -14.36 11.56
CA ASN A 111 14.97 -15.40 10.91
C ASN A 111 16.25 -14.81 10.27
N ASP A 112 17.15 -15.70 9.83
CA ASP A 112 18.46 -15.33 9.29
C ASP A 112 18.46 -15.08 7.78
N ILE A 113 17.33 -15.18 7.08
CA ILE A 113 17.24 -14.86 5.64
C ILE A 113 17.59 -13.38 5.46
N PRO A 114 18.51 -13.01 4.56
CA PRO A 114 18.80 -11.61 4.25
C PRO A 114 17.57 -10.88 3.71
N LYS A 115 17.28 -9.71 4.27
CA LYS A 115 16.15 -8.86 3.82
C LYS A 115 16.61 -7.42 3.64
N VAL A 116 15.97 -6.74 2.71
CA VAL A 116 16.04 -5.28 2.54
C VAL A 116 14.64 -4.72 2.45
N TYR A 117 14.36 -3.69 3.25
CA TYR A 117 13.15 -2.88 3.18
C TYR A 117 13.53 -1.52 2.61
N ILE A 118 12.97 -1.18 1.45
CA ILE A 118 13.22 0.06 0.73
C ILE A 118 12.01 0.97 0.95
N THR A 119 12.21 2.07 1.69
CA THR A 119 11.25 3.18 1.82
C THR A 119 11.49 4.21 0.72
N ASN A 120 10.53 5.09 0.51
CA ASN A 120 10.58 6.13 -0.52
C ASN A 120 10.23 7.53 0.02
N ASP A 121 10.43 7.75 1.31
CA ASP A 121 10.12 9.01 1.98
C ASP A 121 11.00 10.16 1.45
N TYR A 122 10.38 11.32 1.20
CA TYR A 122 11.10 12.56 0.89
C TYR A 122 11.85 13.07 2.13
N GLU A 123 13.17 13.25 2.02
CA GLU A 123 14.02 13.79 3.10
C GLU A 123 14.28 15.28 2.91
N THR A 124 14.19 15.75 1.67
CA THR A 124 14.43 17.13 1.26
C THR A 124 13.33 17.62 0.33
N LEU A 125 13.22 18.94 0.20
CA LEU A 125 12.34 19.55 -0.78
C LEU A 125 12.72 19.16 -2.22
N GLU A 126 14.00 18.89 -2.47
CA GLU A 126 14.45 18.45 -3.80
C GLU A 126 13.91 17.07 -4.16
N ASP A 127 13.78 16.16 -3.20
CA ASP A 127 13.18 14.84 -3.45
C ASP A 127 11.73 14.96 -3.94
N ALA A 128 10.96 15.90 -3.37
CA ALA A 128 9.61 16.19 -3.81
C ALA A 128 9.57 16.82 -5.21
N ARG A 129 10.54 17.69 -5.54
CA ARG A 129 10.67 18.25 -6.91
C ARG A 129 11.04 17.18 -7.93
N GLU A 130 11.99 16.31 -7.62
CA GLU A 130 12.40 15.20 -8.47
C GLU A 130 11.21 14.26 -8.75
N TYR A 131 10.39 13.99 -7.73
CA TYR A 131 9.15 13.23 -7.87
C TYR A 131 8.15 13.89 -8.83
N LEU A 132 7.88 15.19 -8.67
CA LEU A 132 6.96 15.90 -9.56
C LEU A 132 7.48 15.97 -11.00
N MET A 133 8.78 16.22 -11.17
CA MET A 133 9.44 16.17 -12.48
C MET A 133 9.32 14.78 -13.12
N PHE A 134 9.46 13.71 -12.35
CA PHE A 134 9.28 12.35 -12.86
C PHE A 134 7.83 12.06 -13.31
N LEU A 135 6.83 12.41 -12.49
CA LEU A 135 5.44 12.09 -12.79
C LEU A 135 4.80 13.01 -13.85
N TYR A 136 5.10 14.30 -13.80
CA TYR A 136 4.40 15.32 -14.58
C TYR A 136 5.30 15.99 -15.62
N GLY A 137 6.63 15.81 -15.56
CA GLY A 137 7.58 16.49 -16.44
C GLY A 137 7.76 17.98 -16.13
N GLU A 138 7.15 18.47 -15.05
CA GLU A 138 7.25 19.84 -14.56
C GLU A 138 7.19 19.88 -13.03
N VAL A 139 7.70 20.97 -12.44
CA VAL A 139 7.68 21.17 -10.98
C VAL A 139 6.71 22.29 -10.65
N ASP A 140 5.66 21.95 -9.89
CA ASP A 140 4.88 22.92 -9.13
C ASP A 140 5.52 23.09 -7.75
N GLU A 141 6.03 24.29 -7.47
CA GLU A 141 6.74 24.58 -6.22
C GLU A 141 5.82 24.60 -4.98
N GLU A 142 4.55 24.98 -5.14
CA GLU A 142 3.61 24.96 -4.01
C GLU A 142 3.27 23.51 -3.65
N LEU A 143 3.03 22.67 -4.66
CA LEU A 143 2.81 21.24 -4.47
C LEU A 143 4.05 20.51 -3.94
N ALA A 144 5.25 20.86 -4.41
CA ALA A 144 6.50 20.28 -3.90
C ALA A 144 6.68 20.58 -2.41
N GLN A 145 6.35 21.80 -1.99
CA GLN A 145 6.40 22.21 -0.59
C GLN A 145 5.34 21.46 0.24
N GLU A 146 4.11 21.32 -0.26
CA GLU A 146 3.04 20.56 0.41
C GLU A 146 3.44 19.09 0.63
N LEU A 147 3.90 18.41 -0.42
CA LEU A 147 4.36 17.02 -0.34
C LEU A 147 5.52 16.83 0.64
N PHE A 148 6.47 17.76 0.65
CA PHE A 148 7.57 17.74 1.60
C PHE A 148 7.09 17.96 3.04
N GLU A 149 6.21 18.94 3.28
CA GLU A 149 5.65 19.18 4.62
C GLU A 149 4.81 17.99 5.12
N GLU A 150 4.04 17.37 4.23
CA GLU A 150 3.28 16.15 4.52
C GLU A 150 4.21 15.01 4.93
N SER A 151 5.33 14.80 4.21
CA SER A 151 6.32 13.76 4.56
C SER A 151 6.98 14.00 5.93
N GLN A 152 7.00 15.25 6.40
CA GLN A 152 7.50 15.65 7.72
C GLN A 152 6.43 15.66 8.82
N SER A 153 5.16 15.37 8.49
CA SER A 153 4.06 15.30 9.45
C SER A 153 4.28 14.24 10.54
N GLU A 154 3.62 14.42 11.69
CA GLU A 154 3.69 13.43 12.78
C GLU A 154 3.10 12.08 12.40
N GLU A 155 2.08 12.07 11.52
CA GLU A 155 1.51 10.83 10.99
C GLU A 155 2.54 10.04 10.18
N HIS A 156 3.27 10.71 9.28
CA HIS A 156 4.34 10.08 8.50
C HIS A 156 5.50 9.62 9.39
N LYS A 157 5.87 10.39 10.41
CA LYS A 157 6.88 9.96 11.39
C LYS A 157 6.44 8.73 12.17
N GLU A 158 5.18 8.66 12.60
CA GLU A 158 4.63 7.48 13.27
C GLU A 158 4.60 6.27 12.33
N HIS A 159 4.25 6.49 11.06
CA HIS A 159 4.28 5.45 10.04
C HIS A 159 5.69 4.90 9.83
N ARG A 160 6.70 5.77 9.64
CA ARG A 160 8.12 5.37 9.55
C ARG A 160 8.58 4.60 10.77
N LYS A 161 8.19 5.02 11.97
CA LYS A 161 8.51 4.29 13.20
C LYS A 161 7.93 2.87 13.19
N LYS A 162 6.69 2.68 12.72
CA LYS A 162 6.08 1.36 12.57
C LYS A 162 6.84 0.49 11.56
N ILE A 163 7.32 1.06 10.47
CA ILE A 163 8.19 0.38 9.50
C ILE A 163 9.48 -0.07 10.18
N SER A 164 10.17 0.82 10.88
CA SER A 164 11.44 0.46 11.53
C SER A 164 11.26 -0.59 12.64
N GLU A 165 10.14 -0.55 13.38
CA GLU A 165 9.80 -1.58 14.36
C GLU A 165 9.51 -2.93 13.69
N TYR A 166 8.79 -2.92 12.57
CA TYR A 166 8.55 -4.10 11.74
C TYR A 166 9.86 -4.68 11.22
N CYS A 167 10.73 -3.91 10.57
CA CYS A 167 12.03 -4.36 10.07
C CYS A 167 12.87 -5.02 11.17
N LYS A 168 12.90 -4.43 12.37
CA LYS A 168 13.58 -5.03 13.54
C LYS A 168 13.01 -6.38 13.95
N SER A 169 11.69 -6.58 13.82
CA SER A 169 11.03 -7.83 14.18
C SER A 169 11.32 -8.99 13.22
N LEU A 170 11.71 -8.71 11.96
CA LEU A 170 11.95 -9.72 10.94
C LEU A 170 13.29 -10.48 11.09
N GLY A 171 14.26 -9.90 11.80
CA GLY A 171 15.64 -10.42 11.84
C GLY A 171 16.36 -10.29 10.48
N ASN A 172 17.67 -10.04 10.52
CA ASN A 172 18.53 -9.85 9.33
C ASN A 172 17.92 -8.94 8.23
N CYS A 173 17.18 -7.90 8.64
CA CYS A 173 16.54 -6.93 7.75
C CYS A 173 17.29 -5.60 7.80
N GLU A 174 17.67 -5.10 6.63
CA GLU A 174 18.23 -3.76 6.44
C GLU A 174 17.12 -2.83 5.97
N GLU A 175 17.00 -1.67 6.61
CA GLU A 175 16.06 -0.61 6.21
C GLU A 175 16.86 0.47 5.49
N VAL A 176 16.45 0.82 4.27
CA VAL A 176 17.09 1.82 3.43
C VAL A 176 16.02 2.74 2.84
N ASN A 177 16.33 4.04 2.75
CA ASN A 177 15.47 5.01 2.12
C ASN A 177 16.04 5.41 0.76
N ILE A 178 15.20 5.37 -0.27
CA ILE A 178 15.49 5.90 -1.61
C ILE A 178 14.38 6.90 -1.94
N PRO A 179 14.57 8.21 -1.66
CA PRO A 179 13.53 9.21 -1.85
C PRO A 179 13.05 9.25 -3.31
N ALA A 180 11.83 8.78 -3.56
CA ALA A 180 11.30 8.55 -4.91
C ALA A 180 9.77 8.31 -4.89
N SER A 181 9.18 8.08 -6.06
CA SER A 181 7.79 7.65 -6.24
C SER A 181 7.59 6.21 -5.74
N HIS A 182 6.36 5.71 -5.80
CA HIS A 182 6.10 4.27 -5.59
C HIS A 182 6.79 3.39 -6.67
N GLU A 183 7.16 3.98 -7.80
CA GLU A 183 7.86 3.35 -8.92
C GLU A 183 9.38 3.61 -8.83
N ILE A 184 9.98 3.32 -7.68
CA ILE A 184 11.41 3.58 -7.39
C ILE A 184 12.33 2.99 -8.47
N SER A 185 12.01 1.79 -8.98
CA SER A 185 12.78 1.12 -10.03
C SER A 185 12.83 1.90 -11.34
N ASP A 186 11.88 2.80 -11.56
CA ASP A 186 11.71 3.52 -12.81
C ASP A 186 12.25 4.95 -12.66
N GLN A 187 12.03 5.58 -11.50
CA GLN A 187 12.57 6.91 -11.20
C GLN A 187 14.07 6.87 -10.88
N LYS A 188 14.51 5.93 -10.03
CA LYS A 188 15.90 5.83 -9.54
C LYS A 188 16.45 4.40 -9.72
N PRO A 189 16.53 3.88 -10.96
CA PRO A 189 16.94 2.50 -11.24
C PRO A 189 18.33 2.15 -10.70
N GLU A 190 19.29 3.05 -10.80
CA GLU A 190 20.68 2.80 -10.38
C GLU A 190 20.79 2.61 -8.86
N GLU A 191 20.09 3.45 -8.10
CA GLU A 191 20.05 3.39 -6.64
C GLU A 191 19.31 2.13 -6.17
N PHE A 192 18.18 1.82 -6.81
CA PHE A 192 17.44 0.60 -6.52
C PHE A 192 18.28 -0.66 -6.78
N VAL A 193 18.92 -0.76 -7.96
CA VAL A 193 19.78 -1.89 -8.33
C VAL A 193 20.93 -2.06 -7.33
N LYS A 194 21.57 -0.98 -6.90
CA LYS A 194 22.65 -1.03 -5.91
C LYS A 194 22.22 -1.67 -4.60
N GLU A 195 21.02 -1.38 -4.11
CA GLU A 195 20.50 -2.02 -2.89
C GLU A 195 20.16 -3.50 -3.11
N ILE A 196 19.71 -3.87 -4.32
CA ILE A 196 19.51 -5.29 -4.68
C ILE A 196 20.84 -6.05 -4.76
N GLU A 197 21.88 -5.46 -5.35
CA GLU A 197 23.22 -6.07 -5.42
C GLU A 197 23.80 -6.34 -4.03
N LYS A 198 23.66 -5.37 -3.10
CA LYS A 198 24.05 -5.57 -1.70
C LYS A 198 23.29 -6.71 -1.03
N LEU A 199 21.99 -6.85 -1.31
CA LEU A 199 21.21 -7.98 -0.81
C LEU A 199 21.77 -9.29 -1.36
N ILE A 200 22.01 -9.37 -2.67
CA ILE A 200 22.56 -10.58 -3.33
C ILE A 200 23.90 -10.97 -2.71
N ASP A 201 24.78 -10.02 -2.42
CA ASP A 201 26.07 -10.29 -1.76
C ASP A 201 25.94 -10.88 -0.35
N ARG A 202 24.78 -10.68 0.31
CA ARG A 202 24.45 -11.27 1.62
C ARG A 202 23.88 -12.68 1.50
N ILE A 203 23.40 -13.08 0.33
CA ILE A 203 22.89 -14.43 0.05
C ILE A 203 24.10 -15.34 -0.18
N LYS A 204 24.40 -16.21 0.79
CA LYS A 204 25.51 -17.17 0.72
C LYS A 204 25.02 -18.59 0.47
#